data_AF-A0A3P8KH06-F1
#
_entry.id   AF-A0A3P8KH06-F1
#
_cell.length_a   1.000
_cell.length_b   1.000
_cell.length_c   1.000
_cell.angle_alpha   90.00
_cell.angle_beta   90.00
_cell.angle_gamma   90.00
#
_symmetry.space_group_name_H-M   'P 1'
#
loop_
_entity.id
_entity.type
_entity.pdbx_description
1 polymer ?
#
loop_
_entity_poly.entity_id
_entity_poly.type
_entity_poly.pdbx_seq_one_letter_code
_entity_poly.pdbx_strand_id
1 'polypeptide(L)'
;MGQEKLYIEKELSWLSFNERVLQEAADKSNPLIERMRFLGIYSNNLDEFYKVRFAELKRRIIISEEQGSTAHSRHLLGKIQARVLKADQEFDSLYNELLLEMARNQIFLINERQLSVNQQSWLRNYFKQYLRQHITPILINRETDLIQFFER
;
A
#
# COMPACT_ATOMS: atom_id res chain seq x y z
N MET A 1 -7.09 7.96 36.28
CA MET A 1 -7.10 6.51 35.98
C MET A 1 -8.06 6.31 34.82
N GLY A 2 -7.54 5.97 33.63
CA GLY A 2 -8.42 5.70 32.48
C GLY A 2 -9.22 4.43 32.75
N GLN A 3 -10.55 4.48 32.65
CA GLN A 3 -11.40 3.30 32.70
C GLN A 3 -10.92 2.27 31.67
N GLU A 4 -10.89 0.99 32.04
CA GLU A 4 -10.54 -0.09 31.12
C GLU A 4 -11.43 -0.05 29.87
N LYS A 5 -10.82 -0.18 28.69
CA LYS A 5 -11.58 -0.24 27.43
C LYS A 5 -12.32 -1.57 27.34
N LEU A 6 -13.64 -1.52 27.48
CA LEU A 6 -14.52 -2.70 27.32
C LEU A 6 -14.59 -3.23 25.88
N TYR A 7 -14.35 -2.36 24.88
CA TYR A 7 -14.41 -2.71 23.46
C TYR A 7 -13.22 -2.13 22.68
N ILE A 8 -12.84 -2.82 21.59
CA ILE A 8 -11.79 -2.39 20.66
C ILE A 8 -12.45 -1.66 19.47
N GLU A 9 -11.82 -0.56 19.05
CA GLU A 9 -12.25 0.20 17.87
C GLU A 9 -12.13 -0.69 16.62
N LYS A 10 -13.21 -0.79 15.84
CA LYS A 10 -13.28 -1.72 14.70
C LYS A 10 -12.20 -1.46 13.65
N GLU A 11 -11.79 -0.21 13.45
CA GLU A 11 -10.72 0.16 12.51
C GLU A 11 -9.36 -0.37 12.98
N LEU A 12 -9.08 -0.29 14.28
CA LEU A 12 -7.85 -0.86 14.85
C LEU A 12 -7.85 -2.39 14.82
N SER A 13 -9.02 -3.00 15.04
CA SER A 13 -9.19 -4.45 14.89
C SER A 13 -8.96 -4.90 13.44
N TRP A 14 -9.46 -4.12 12.47
CA TRP A 14 -9.23 -4.39 11.05
C TRP A 14 -7.74 -4.26 10.68
N LEU A 15 -7.03 -3.25 11.18
CA LEU A 15 -5.59 -3.13 10.97
C LEU A 15 -4.83 -4.33 11.54
N SER A 16 -5.21 -4.81 12.73
CA SER A 16 -4.63 -6.02 13.32
C SER A 16 -4.94 -7.27 12.49
N PHE A 17 -6.10 -7.34 11.84
CA PHE A 17 -6.36 -8.40 10.86
C PHE A 17 -5.40 -8.32 9.67
N ASN A 18 -5.18 -7.14 9.09
CA ASN A 18 -4.26 -6.99 7.97
C ASN A 18 -2.79 -7.23 8.38
N GLU A 19 -2.41 -6.89 9.62
CA GLU A 19 -1.11 -7.29 10.18
C GLU A 19 -0.91 -8.81 10.18
N ARG A 20 -1.97 -9.62 10.40
CA ARG A 20 -1.87 -11.09 10.26
C ARG A 20 -1.64 -11.53 8.82
N VAL A 21 -2.15 -10.81 7.83
CA VAL A 21 -1.83 -11.07 6.42
C VAL A 21 -0.33 -10.81 6.16
N LEU A 22 0.23 -9.77 6.80
CA LEU A 22 1.67 -9.52 6.73
C LEU A 22 2.49 -10.62 7.44
N GLN A 23 1.96 -11.24 8.50
CA GLN A 23 2.57 -12.41 9.14
C GLN A 23 2.66 -13.61 8.19
N GLU A 24 1.64 -13.85 7.35
CA GLU A 24 1.70 -14.89 6.31
C GLU A 24 2.80 -14.64 5.28
N ALA A 25 3.07 -13.38 4.95
CA ALA A 25 4.21 -12.99 4.12
C ALA A 25 5.56 -13.19 4.81
N ALA A 26 5.60 -13.17 6.15
CA ALA A 26 6.81 -13.38 6.95
C ALA A 26 7.06 -14.87 7.29
N ASP A 27 6.03 -15.71 7.24
CA ASP A 27 6.13 -17.11 7.63
C ASP A 27 6.94 -17.94 6.61
N LYS A 28 8.12 -18.40 7.03
CA LYS A 28 9.03 -19.21 6.21
C LYS A 28 8.50 -20.62 5.94
N SER A 29 7.42 -21.04 6.61
CA SER A 29 6.69 -22.26 6.27
C SER A 29 5.92 -22.13 4.95
N ASN A 30 5.54 -20.90 4.55
CA ASN A 30 4.91 -20.60 3.29
C ASN A 30 5.94 -20.54 2.14
N PRO A 31 5.61 -21.08 0.94
CA PRO A 31 6.46 -20.94 -0.25
C PRO A 31 6.80 -19.48 -0.57
N LEU A 32 8.02 -19.24 -1.06
CA LEU A 32 8.53 -17.88 -1.32
C LEU A 32 7.60 -17.03 -2.20
N ILE A 33 7.04 -17.61 -3.26
CA ILE A 33 6.14 -16.89 -4.16
C ILE A 33 4.78 -16.60 -3.50
N GLU A 34 4.30 -17.48 -2.63
CA GLU A 34 3.07 -17.22 -1.87
C GLU A 34 3.28 -16.09 -0.85
N ARG A 35 4.45 -16.03 -0.21
CA ARG A 35 4.82 -14.89 0.65
C ARG A 35 4.84 -13.56 -0.13
N MET A 36 5.39 -13.54 -1.34
CA MET A 36 5.33 -12.36 -2.22
C MET A 36 3.90 -11.98 -2.60
N ARG A 37 3.02 -12.96 -2.82
CA ARG A 37 1.59 -12.71 -3.07
C ARG A 37 0.89 -12.13 -1.85
N PHE A 38 1.21 -12.59 -0.64
CA PHE A 38 0.66 -12.01 0.60
C PHE A 38 1.01 -10.54 0.78
N LEU A 39 2.20 -10.08 0.34
CA LEU A 39 2.49 -8.64 0.28
C LEU A 39 1.48 -7.90 -0.62
N GLY A 40 1.17 -8.45 -1.80
CA GLY A 40 0.15 -7.88 -2.69
C GLY A 40 -1.25 -7.88 -2.08
N ILE A 41 -1.63 -8.95 -1.37
CA ILE A 41 -2.92 -9.04 -0.66
C ILE A 41 -2.99 -7.98 0.46
N TYR A 42 -1.92 -7.87 1.26
CA TYR A 42 -1.80 -6.86 2.31
C TYR A 42 -2.00 -5.45 1.76
N SER A 43 -1.32 -5.10 0.65
CA SER A 43 -1.42 -3.78 0.02
C SER A 43 -2.83 -3.53 -0.53
N ASN A 44 -3.42 -4.50 -1.24
CA ASN A 44 -4.78 -4.37 -1.77
C ASN A 44 -5.83 -4.19 -0.66
N ASN A 45 -5.66 -4.91 0.46
CA ASN A 45 -6.52 -4.74 1.62
C ASN A 45 -6.37 -3.33 2.22
N LEU A 46 -5.14 -2.83 2.35
CA LEU A 46 -4.88 -1.50 2.90
C LEU A 46 -5.49 -0.39 2.02
N ASP A 47 -5.41 -0.55 0.69
CA ASP A 47 -6.08 0.33 -0.26
C ASP A 47 -7.60 0.36 -0.04
N GLU A 48 -8.21 -0.81 0.11
CA GLU A 48 -9.65 -0.93 0.38
C GLU A 48 -10.04 -0.32 1.74
N PHE A 49 -9.18 -0.49 2.75
CA PHE A 49 -9.36 0.17 4.04
C PHE A 49 -9.40 1.69 3.90
N TYR A 50 -8.50 2.28 3.11
CA TYR A 50 -8.52 3.72 2.88
C TYR A 50 -9.74 4.19 2.09
N LYS A 51 -10.08 3.47 1.00
CA LYS A 51 -11.20 3.81 0.11
C LYS A 51 -12.55 3.77 0.81
N VAL A 52 -12.79 2.75 1.64
CA VAL A 52 -14.10 2.51 2.25
C VAL A 52 -14.12 2.87 3.73
N ARG A 53 -13.31 2.20 4.54
CA ARG A 53 -13.42 2.23 6.01
C ARG A 53 -12.93 3.55 6.59
N PHE A 54 -11.78 4.02 6.14
CA PHE A 54 -11.21 5.28 6.59
C PHE A 54 -12.04 6.47 6.10
N ALA A 55 -12.60 6.41 4.89
CA ALA A 55 -13.53 7.42 4.38
C ALA A 55 -14.84 7.47 5.19
N GLU A 56 -15.38 6.32 5.61
CA GLU A 56 -16.55 6.25 6.52
C GLU A 56 -16.21 6.83 7.90
N LEU A 57 -15.04 6.49 8.46
CA LEU A 57 -14.56 7.05 9.72
C LEU A 57 -14.45 8.58 9.63
N LYS A 58 -13.82 9.12 8.59
CA LYS A 58 -13.72 10.57 8.37
C LYS A 58 -15.10 11.25 8.35
N ARG A 59 -16.08 10.66 7.66
CA ARG A 59 -17.46 11.18 7.65
C ARG A 59 -18.10 11.18 9.05
N ARG A 60 -17.96 10.09 9.81
CA ARG A 60 -18.46 10.02 11.19
C ARG A 60 -17.83 11.08 12.09
N ILE A 61 -16.54 11.33 11.91
CA ILE A 61 -15.82 12.35 12.67
C ILE A 61 -16.38 13.74 12.33
N ILE A 62 -16.50 14.09 11.05
CA ILE A 62 -17.05 15.39 10.61
C ILE A 62 -18.44 15.64 11.22
N ILE A 63 -19.34 14.66 11.16
CA ILE A 63 -20.70 14.76 11.74
C ILE A 63 -20.63 14.95 13.27
N SER A 64 -19.70 14.26 13.95
CA SER A 64 -19.52 14.39 15.40
C SER A 64 -18.89 15.73 15.79
N GLU A 65 -18.02 16.30 14.95
CA GLU A 65 -17.43 17.62 15.17
C GLU A 65 -18.48 18.73 15.04
N GLU A 66 -19.40 18.62 14.07
CA GLU A 66 -20.56 19.52 13.95
C GLU A 66 -21.46 19.48 15.19
N GLN A 67 -21.51 18.35 15.90
CA GLN A 67 -22.27 18.15 17.13
C GLN A 67 -21.46 18.45 18.42
N GLY A 68 -20.21 18.89 18.30
CA GLY A 68 -19.37 19.32 19.44
C GLY A 68 -18.50 18.25 20.11
N SER A 69 -18.34 17.05 19.52
CA SER A 69 -17.54 15.95 20.10
C SER A 69 -16.28 15.65 19.27
N THR A 70 -15.12 16.17 19.70
CA THR A 70 -13.88 16.19 18.87
C THR A 70 -12.72 15.35 19.42
N ALA A 71 -12.60 15.19 20.75
CA ALA A 71 -11.36 14.72 21.38
C ALA A 71 -11.03 13.23 21.10
N HIS A 72 -12.03 12.33 21.18
CA HIS A 72 -11.80 10.89 21.00
C HIS A 72 -11.48 10.51 19.55
N SER A 73 -12.12 11.21 18.61
CA SER A 73 -11.96 11.01 17.16
C SER A 73 -10.54 11.27 16.67
N ARG A 74 -9.91 12.36 17.12
CA ARG A 74 -8.52 12.69 16.74
C ARG A 74 -7.52 11.69 17.30
N HIS A 75 -7.75 11.22 18.52
CA HIS A 75 -6.91 10.20 19.14
C HIS A 75 -7.00 8.85 18.40
N LEU A 76 -8.18 8.47 17.90
CA LEU A 76 -8.34 7.28 17.07
C LEU A 76 -7.58 7.41 15.73
N LEU A 77 -7.71 8.55 15.04
CA LEU A 77 -6.96 8.80 13.79
C LEU A 77 -5.46 8.72 14.01
N GLY A 78 -4.94 9.32 15.09
CA GLY A 78 -3.53 9.22 15.44
C GLY A 78 -3.08 7.77 15.68
N LYS A 79 -3.91 6.95 16.34
CA LYS A 79 -3.61 5.52 16.55
C LYS A 79 -3.62 4.73 15.24
N ILE A 80 -4.57 5.00 14.35
CA ILE A 80 -4.64 4.39 13.01
C ILE A 80 -3.37 4.73 12.23
N GLN A 81 -3.02 6.01 12.16
CA GLN A 81 -1.83 6.46 11.43
C GLN A 81 -0.55 5.84 12.01
N ALA A 82 -0.39 5.82 13.33
CA ALA A 82 0.76 5.21 13.97
C ALA A 82 0.88 3.70 13.68
N ARG A 83 -0.25 2.97 13.70
CA ARG A 83 -0.31 1.55 13.34
C ARG A 83 0.07 1.32 11.88
N VAL A 84 -0.46 2.12 10.96
CA VAL A 84 -0.14 2.00 9.53
C VAL A 84 1.33 2.30 9.28
N LEU A 85 1.89 3.38 9.84
CA LEU A 85 3.31 3.72 9.67
C LEU A 85 4.23 2.61 10.22
N LYS A 86 3.87 1.98 11.34
CA LYS A 86 4.62 0.85 11.87
C LYS A 86 4.57 -0.34 10.92
N ALA A 87 3.39 -0.68 10.41
CA ALA A 87 3.21 -1.81 9.50
C ALA A 87 3.89 -1.57 8.14
N ASP A 88 3.97 -0.32 7.68
CA ASP A 88 4.68 0.08 6.46
C ASP A 88 6.19 -0.15 6.58
N GLN A 89 6.78 0.18 7.75
CA GLN A 89 8.19 -0.14 8.04
C GLN A 89 8.46 -1.65 8.06
N GLU A 90 7.52 -2.42 8.64
CA GLU A 90 7.60 -3.89 8.65
C GLU A 90 7.47 -4.47 7.23
N PHE A 91 6.58 -3.91 6.42
CA PHE A 91 6.40 -4.26 5.01
C PHE A 91 7.68 -4.04 4.21
N ASP A 92 8.30 -2.86 4.33
CA ASP A 92 9.55 -2.55 3.61
C ASP A 92 10.68 -3.49 4.00
N SER A 93 10.83 -3.78 5.31
CA SER A 93 11.84 -4.72 5.78
C SER A 93 11.61 -6.11 5.19
N LEU A 94 10.36 -6.59 5.21
CA LEU A 94 10.00 -7.90 4.70
C LEU A 94 10.14 -7.99 3.19
N TYR A 95 9.72 -6.97 2.44
CA TYR A 95 9.89 -6.90 0.99
C TYR A 95 11.37 -7.02 0.61
N ASN A 96 12.26 -6.29 1.28
CA ASN A 96 13.69 -6.38 1.05
C ASN A 96 14.26 -7.76 1.41
N GLU A 97 13.81 -8.38 2.52
CA GLU A 97 14.20 -9.76 2.87
C GLU A 97 13.80 -10.74 1.76
N LEU A 98 12.57 -10.64 1.25
CA LEU A 98 12.06 -11.51 0.19
C LEU A 98 12.81 -11.29 -1.13
N LEU A 99 13.18 -10.05 -1.49
CA LEU A 99 14.01 -9.80 -2.67
C LEU A 99 15.39 -10.47 -2.58
N LEU A 100 16.02 -10.44 -1.40
CA LEU A 100 17.27 -11.15 -1.16
C LEU A 100 17.10 -12.67 -1.23
N GLU A 101 16.00 -13.19 -0.69
CA GLU A 101 15.67 -14.61 -0.75
C GLU A 101 15.39 -15.08 -2.18
N MET A 102 14.68 -14.26 -2.97
CA MET A 102 14.45 -14.48 -4.40
C MET A 102 15.78 -14.54 -5.17
N ALA A 103 16.70 -13.62 -4.88
CA ALA A 103 18.02 -13.62 -5.51
C ALA A 103 18.81 -14.91 -5.20
N ARG A 104 18.73 -15.44 -3.98
CA ARG A 104 19.32 -16.74 -3.61
C ARG A 104 18.72 -17.89 -4.42
N ASN A 105 17.43 -17.80 -4.72
CA ASN A 105 16.69 -18.73 -5.59
C ASN A 105 16.80 -18.38 -7.09
N GLN A 106 17.78 -17.56 -7.49
CA GLN A 106 18.07 -17.19 -8.89
C GLN A 106 16.97 -16.36 -9.57
N ILE A 107 16.11 -15.70 -8.80
CA ILE A 107 15.09 -14.76 -9.31
C ILE A 107 15.50 -13.34 -8.93
N PHE A 108 15.76 -12.49 -9.92
CA PHE A 108 16.24 -11.13 -9.70
C PHE A 108 15.21 -10.11 -10.18
N LEU A 109 14.62 -9.36 -9.24
CA LEU A 109 13.83 -8.17 -9.56
C LEU A 109 14.76 -6.96 -9.57
N ILE A 110 15.15 -6.51 -10.76
CA ILE A 110 16.08 -5.40 -10.97
C ILE A 110 15.38 -4.14 -11.48
N ASN A 111 16.01 -2.99 -11.28
CA ASN A 111 15.56 -1.70 -11.80
C ASN A 111 16.38 -1.22 -13.01
N GLU A 112 16.01 -0.07 -13.57
CA GLU A 112 16.60 0.49 -14.79
C GLU A 112 18.10 0.78 -14.67
N ARG A 113 18.62 0.96 -13.45
CA ARG A 113 20.03 1.27 -13.18
C ARG A 113 20.92 0.03 -13.10
N GLN A 114 20.30 -1.16 -13.07
CA GLN A 114 20.97 -2.45 -12.91
C GLN A 114 20.99 -3.27 -14.21
N LEU A 115 20.48 -2.71 -15.29
CA LEU A 115 20.40 -3.37 -16.59
C LEU A 115 21.77 -3.45 -17.27
N SER A 116 22.11 -4.62 -17.79
CA SER A 116 23.21 -4.77 -18.73
C SER A 116 22.94 -4.03 -20.05
N VAL A 117 24.01 -3.68 -20.78
CA VAL A 117 23.91 -3.02 -22.10
C VAL A 117 22.99 -3.79 -23.06
N ASN A 118 23.06 -5.13 -23.04
CA ASN A 118 22.22 -5.98 -23.88
C ASN A 118 20.74 -5.90 -23.47
N GLN A 119 20.44 -5.96 -22.18
CA GLN A 119 19.07 -5.83 -21.67
C GLN A 119 18.50 -4.44 -21.96
N GLN A 120 19.30 -3.38 -21.91
CA GLN A 120 18.85 -2.03 -22.28
C GLN A 120 18.43 -1.96 -23.75
N SER A 121 19.22 -2.53 -24.66
CA SER A 121 18.90 -2.59 -26.09
C SER A 121 17.61 -3.41 -26.32
N TRP A 122 17.51 -4.57 -25.66
CA TRP A 122 16.32 -5.42 -25.70
C TRP A 122 15.06 -4.69 -25.19
N LEU A 123 15.14 -4.05 -24.03
CA LEU A 123 14.02 -3.31 -23.43
C LEU A 123 13.57 -2.13 -24.32
N ARG A 124 14.48 -1.44 -25.00
CA ARG A 124 14.13 -0.37 -25.95
C ARG A 124 13.34 -0.92 -27.13
N ASN A 125 13.70 -2.09 -27.64
CA ASN A 125 12.97 -2.75 -28.72
C ASN A 125 11.60 -3.24 -28.23
N TYR A 126 11.57 -3.89 -27.06
CA TYR A 126 10.34 -4.33 -26.41
C TYR A 126 9.38 -3.15 -26.18
N PHE A 127 9.89 -2.03 -25.65
CA PHE A 127 9.12 -0.81 -25.45
C PHE A 127 8.48 -0.32 -26.74
N LYS A 128 9.24 -0.23 -27.84
CA LYS A 128 8.73 0.25 -29.13
C LYS A 128 7.66 -0.67 -29.73
N GLN A 129 7.81 -1.99 -29.55
CA GLN A 129 6.93 -3.00 -30.13
C GLN A 129 5.65 -3.21 -29.34
N TYR A 130 5.74 -3.22 -28.00
CA TYR A 130 4.64 -3.65 -27.14
C TYR A 130 4.08 -2.54 -26.24
N LEU A 131 4.93 -1.66 -25.70
CA LEU A 131 4.49 -0.69 -24.69
C LEU A 131 4.12 0.68 -25.26
N ARG A 132 4.84 1.15 -26.27
CA ARG A 132 4.71 2.52 -26.81
C ARG A 132 3.29 2.85 -27.25
N GLN A 133 2.57 1.89 -27.83
CA GLN A 133 1.18 2.09 -28.27
C GLN A 133 0.21 2.37 -27.12
N HIS A 134 0.57 2.01 -25.88
CA HIS A 134 -0.22 2.24 -24.67
C HIS A 134 0.27 3.44 -23.86
N ILE A 135 1.42 4.02 -24.21
CA ILE A 135 2.05 5.11 -23.45
C ILE A 135 1.97 6.38 -24.30
N THR A 136 0.97 7.20 -24.03
CA THR A 136 0.80 8.52 -24.63
C THR A 136 1.15 9.59 -23.60
N PRO A 137 2.20 10.40 -23.82
CA PRO A 137 2.52 11.50 -22.93
C PRO A 137 1.39 12.53 -22.87
N ILE A 138 0.97 12.87 -21.65
CA ILE A 138 0.03 13.98 -21.40
C ILE A 138 0.86 15.21 -21.03
N LEU A 139 0.83 16.23 -21.87
CA LEU A 139 1.55 17.47 -21.63
C LEU A 139 0.75 18.34 -20.66
N ILE A 140 1.35 18.65 -19.51
CA ILE A 140 0.73 19.51 -18.49
C ILE A 140 1.12 20.96 -18.77
N ASN A 141 0.13 21.79 -19.06
CA ASN A 141 0.26 23.23 -19.21
C ASN A 141 -0.77 23.95 -18.32
N ARG A 142 -0.82 25.29 -18.41
CA ARG A 142 -1.73 26.10 -17.57
C ARG A 142 -3.22 25.86 -17.85
N GLU A 143 -3.54 25.30 -19.01
CA GLU A 143 -4.91 25.05 -19.49
C GLU A 143 -5.30 23.56 -19.33
N THR A 144 -4.36 22.69 -18.93
CA THR A 144 -4.61 21.26 -18.73
C THR A 144 -5.46 21.03 -17.50
N ASP A 145 -6.70 20.59 -17.69
CA ASP A 145 -7.55 20.07 -16.62
C ASP A 145 -7.34 18.57 -16.46
N LEU A 146 -6.51 18.19 -15.49
CA LEU A 146 -6.27 16.79 -15.15
C LEU A 146 -7.49 16.12 -14.52
N ILE A 147 -8.36 16.87 -13.84
CA ILE A 147 -9.54 16.32 -13.16
C ILE A 147 -10.48 15.74 -14.22
N GLN A 148 -10.79 16.52 -15.26
CA GLN A 148 -11.65 16.06 -16.35
C GLN A 148 -11.07 14.85 -17.11
N PHE A 149 -9.74 14.77 -17.23
CA PHE A 149 -9.08 13.66 -17.93
C PHE A 149 -9.18 12.34 -17.15
N PHE A 150 -8.99 12.37 -15.83
CA PHE A 150 -9.01 11.17 -14.98
C PHE A 150 -10.43 10.74 -14.53
N GLU A 151 -11.45 11.57 -14.74
CA GLU A 151 -12.87 11.25 -14.50
C GLU A 151 -13.56 10.53 -15.68
N ARG A 152 -12.92 10.44 -16.85
CA ARG A 152 -13.39 9.67 -18.01
C ARG A 152 -12.83 8.25 -18.02
#